data_AF-A0A075KD72-F1
#
_entry.id   AF-A0A075KD72-F1
#
_cell.length_a   1.000
_cell.length_b   1.000
_cell.length_c   1.000
_cell.angle_alpha   90.00
_cell.angle_beta   90.00
_cell.angle_gamma   90.00
#
_symmetry.space_group_name_H-M   'P 1'
#
loop_
_entity.id
_entity.type
_entity.pdbx_description
1 polymer ?
#
loop_
_entity_poly.entity_id
_entity_poly.type
_entity_poly.pdbx_seq_one_letter_code
_entity_poly.pdbx_strand_id
1 'polypeptide(L)' 'MKGWSADFVNDPNNDFDIVVDISYEDTIVAIIRQGKDGLEIHWYNNENLVIPVDWFVKLLVDVKDNLE' A
#
# COMPACT_ATOMS: atom_id res chain seq x y z
N MET A 1 2.45 -11.94 9.46
CA MET A 1 2.73 -11.14 10.68
C MET A 1 1.40 -10.75 11.29
N LYS A 2 1.28 -10.50 12.60
CA LYS A 2 -0.04 -10.14 13.16
C LYS A 2 -0.42 -8.72 12.72
N GLY A 3 -1.61 -8.56 12.20
CA GLY A 3 -2.21 -7.25 11.87
C GLY A 3 -1.95 -6.77 10.45
N TRP A 4 -0.70 -6.76 9.97
CA TRP A 4 -0.35 -6.18 8.66
C TRP A 4 -0.62 -7.10 7.47
N SER A 5 -1.32 -6.59 6.47
CA SER A 5 -1.47 -7.17 5.14
C SER A 5 -1.41 -6.09 4.06
N ALA A 6 -1.17 -6.52 2.81
CA ALA A 6 -1.27 -5.66 1.66
C ALA A 6 -1.83 -6.44 0.48
N ASP A 7 -2.71 -5.81 -0.29
CA ASP A 7 -3.42 -6.45 -1.39
C ASP A 7 -3.44 -5.52 -2.62
N PHE A 8 -3.19 -6.10 -3.80
CA PHE A 8 -3.31 -5.38 -5.08
C PHE A 8 -4.77 -5.36 -5.50
N VAL A 9 -5.33 -4.18 -5.67
CA VAL A 9 -6.73 -3.95 -6.05
C VAL A 9 -6.80 -2.97 -7.21
N ASN A 10 -7.89 -3.00 -7.98
CA ASN A 10 -8.15 -1.97 -8.99
C ASN A 10 -8.56 -0.67 -8.30
N ASP A 11 -8.08 0.48 -8.79
CA ASP A 11 -8.57 1.77 -8.32
C ASP A 11 -10.06 1.90 -8.64
N PRO A 12 -10.96 2.08 -7.64
CA PRO A 12 -12.39 2.21 -7.88
C PRO A 12 -12.77 3.47 -8.68
N ASN A 13 -11.84 4.41 -8.87
CA ASN A 13 -12.02 5.61 -9.67
C ASN A 13 -11.32 5.52 -11.05
N ASN A 14 -10.47 4.52 -11.26
CA ASN A 14 -9.79 4.26 -12.51
C ASN A 14 -9.52 2.76 -12.70
N ASP A 15 -10.41 2.07 -13.42
CA ASP A 15 -10.32 0.61 -13.67
C ASP A 15 -9.03 0.15 -14.38
N PHE A 16 -8.19 1.08 -14.87
CA PHE A 16 -6.90 0.79 -15.50
C PHE A 16 -5.70 0.90 -14.56
N ASP A 17 -5.88 1.50 -13.37
CA ASP A 17 -4.80 1.68 -12.41
C ASP A 17 -4.91 0.64 -11.29
N ILE A 18 -3.80 -0.04 -11.03
CA ILE A 18 -3.68 -0.93 -9.88
C ILE A 18 -3.14 -0.11 -8.71
N VAL A 19 -3.77 -0.27 -7.55
CA VAL A 19 -3.31 0.30 -6.28
C VAL A 19 -3.07 -0.83 -5.29
N VAL A 20 -2.28 -0.53 -4.26
CA VAL A 20 -1.97 -1.47 -3.18
C VAL A 20 -2.58 -0.94 -1.90
N ASP A 21 -3.57 -1.65 -1.39
CA ASP A 21 -4.16 -1.36 -0.10
C ASP A 21 -3.26 -1.91 0.99
N ILE A 22 -2.88 -1.08 1.95
CA ILE A 22 -2.19 -1.49 3.17
C ILE A 22 -3.21 -1.55 4.29
N SER A 23 -3.34 -2.72 4.90
CA SER A 23 -4.27 -2.96 6.00
C SER A 23 -3.55 -3.29 7.30
N TYR A 24 -4.11 -2.83 8.42
CA TYR A 24 -3.75 -3.24 9.77
C TYR A 24 -5.02 -3.67 10.51
N GLU A 25 -5.06 -4.92 10.98
CA GLU A 25 -6.23 -5.49 11.68
C GLU A 25 -7.53 -5.32 10.86
N ASP A 26 -7.49 -5.74 9.60
CA ASP A 26 -8.60 -5.69 8.64
C ASP A 26 -9.12 -4.28 8.30
N THR A 27 -8.42 -3.23 8.74
CA THR A 27 -8.72 -1.84 8.39
C THR A 27 -7.69 -1.32 7.39
N ILE A 28 -8.15 -0.76 6.27
CA ILE A 28 -7.28 -0.08 5.31
C ILE A 28 -6.75 1.20 5.95
N VAL A 29 -5.43 1.28 6.09
CA VAL A 29 -4.74 2.40 6.76
C VAL A 29 -3.93 3.25 5.79
N ALA A 30 -3.60 2.72 4.62
CA ALA A 30 -2.94 3.45 3.55
C ALA A 30 -3.16 2.81 2.19
N ILE A 31 -2.87 3.56 1.13
CA ILE A 31 -2.70 3.02 -0.23
C ILE A 31 -1.34 3.40 -0.79
N ILE A 32 -0.81 2.55 -1.67
CA ILE A 32 0.31 2.87 -2.57
C ILE A 32 -0.20 2.84 -4.01
N ARG A 33 0.20 3.82 -4.82
CA ARG A 33 -0.12 3.87 -6.25
C ARG A 33 1.03 4.47 -7.07
N GLN A 34 1.01 4.25 -8.38
CA GLN A 34 1.93 4.92 -9.29
C GLN A 34 1.47 6.37 -9.55
N GLY A 35 2.25 7.33 -9.09
CA GLY A 35 2.08 8.75 -9.38
C GLY A 35 2.87 9.18 -10.62
N LYS A 36 2.84 10.49 -10.92
CA LYS A 36 3.56 11.06 -12.07
C LYS A 36 5.08 10.99 -11.94
N ASP A 37 5.59 11.17 -10.72
CA ASP A 37 7.02 11.29 -10.42
C ASP A 37 7.58 10.09 -9.65
N GLY A 38 6.78 9.04 -9.44
CA GLY A 38 7.14 7.83 -8.70
C GLY A 38 5.99 7.28 -7.86
N LEU A 39 6.30 6.42 -6.89
CA LEU A 39 5.31 5.83 -5.99
C LEU A 39 4.77 6.87 -5.00
N GLU A 40 3.45 7.00 -4.96
CA GLU A 40 2.73 7.82 -3.98
C GLU A 40 2.16 6.92 -2.89
N ILE A 41 2.37 7.30 -1.62
CA ILE A 41 1.80 6.61 -0.46
C ILE A 41 0.88 7.57 0.29
N HIS A 42 -0.40 7.20 0.44
CA HIS A 42 -1.40 7.99 1.16
C HIS A 42 -1.80 7.27 2.44
N TRP A 43 -1.60 7.90 3.59
CA TRP A 43 -1.99 7.37 4.90
C TRP A 43 -3.33 7.95 5.36
N TYR A 44 -4.23 7.09 5.83
CA TYR A 44 -5.56 7.45 6.33
C TYR A 44 -5.67 7.37 7.86
N ASN A 45 -4.82 6.59 8.52
CA ASN A 45 -4.89 6.45 9.97
C ASN A 45 -4.26 7.66 10.68
N ASN A 46 -4.94 8.16 11.71
CA ASN A 46 -4.48 9.25 12.58
C ASN A 46 -3.73 8.74 13.83
N GLU A 47 -3.64 7.43 14.02
CA GLU A 47 -2.90 6.79 15.11
C GLU A 47 -1.47 6.43 14.71
N ASN A 48 -0.59 6.34 15.72
CA ASN A 48 0.79 5.88 15.51
C ASN A 48 0.82 4.36 15.36
N LEU A 49 0.92 3.89 14.11
CA LEU A 49 1.11 2.47 13.81
C LEU A 49 2.59 2.12 13.74
N VAL A 50 2.96 0.97 14.31
CA VAL A 50 4.33 0.43 14.21
C VAL A 50 4.40 -0.58 13.07
N ILE A 51 5.15 -0.23 12.02
CA ILE A 51 5.36 -1.07 10.85
C ILE A 51 6.70 -1.81 10.97
N PRO A 52 6.72 -3.13 10.75
CA PRO A 52 7.97 -3.87 10.60
C PRO A 52 8.70 -3.41 9.33
N VAL A 53 9.92 -2.90 9.49
CA VAL A 53 10.72 -2.35 8.37
C VAL A 53 10.95 -3.40 7.28
N ASP A 54 11.31 -4.63 7.63
CA ASP A 54 11.58 -5.70 6.65
C ASP A 54 10.35 -6.03 5.80
N TRP A 55 9.16 -6.00 6.41
CA TRP A 55 7.91 -6.22 5.69
C TRP A 55 7.61 -5.07 4.73
N PHE A 56 7.78 -3.83 5.20
CA PHE A 56 7.52 -2.65 4.40
C PHE A 56 8.49 -2.51 3.23
N VAL A 57 9.78 -2.79 3.45
CA VAL A 57 10.78 -2.81 2.37
C VAL A 57 10.44 -3.86 1.33
N LYS A 58 10.06 -5.07 1.76
CA LYS A 58 9.61 -6.11 0.82
C LYS A 58 8.38 -5.66 0.02
N LEU A 59 7.40 -5.08 0.69
CA LEU A 59 6.21 -4.54 0.02
C LEU A 59 6.59 -3.50 -1.04
N LEU A 60 7.49 -2.56 -0.74
CA LEU A 60 7.91 -1.53 -1.69
C LEU A 60 8.63 -2.13 -2.92
N VAL A 61 9.39 -3.21 -2.75
CA VAL A 61 9.99 -3.94 -3.87
C VAL A 61 8.92 -4.63 -4.70
N ASP A 62 7.99 -5.34 -4.06
CA ASP A 62 6.88 -6.01 -4.73
C ASP A 62 6.02 -4.99 -5.51
N VAL A 63 5.74 -3.83 -4.92
CA VAL A 63 4.98 -2.75 -5.56
C VAL A 63 5.71 -2.18 -6.76
N LYS A 64 7.01 -1.93 -6.64
CA LYS A 64 7.83 -1.45 -7.76
C LYS A 64 7.73 -2.40 -8.95
N ASP A 65 7.88 -3.71 -8.72
CA ASP A 65 7.88 -4.71 -9.79
C ASP A 65 6.51 -4.92 -10.46
N ASN A 66 5.42 -4.48 -9.82
CA ASN A 66 4.04 -4.67 -10.31
C ASN A 66 3.35 -3.38 -10.78
N LEU A 67 3.84 -2.20 -10.39
CA LEU A 67 3.28 -0.89 -10.77
C LEU A 67 4.18 -0.07 -11.73
N GLU A 68 5.46 -0.44 -11.93
CA GLU A 68 6.31 0.07 -13.03
C GLU A 68 6.01 -0.64 -14.36
#